data_AF-D7D894-F1
#
_entry.id   AF-D7D894-F1
#
_cell.length_a   1.000
_cell.length_b   1.000
_cell.length_c   1.000
_cell.angle_alpha   90.00
_cell.angle_beta   90.00
_cell.angle_gamma   90.00
#
_symmetry.space_group_name_H-M   'P 1'
#
loop_
_entity.id
_entity.type
_entity.pdbx_description
1 polymer ?
#
loop_
_entity_poly.entity_id
_entity_poly.type
_entity_poly.pdbx_seq_one_letter_code
_entity_poly.pdbx_strand_id
1 'polypeptide(L)' 'MRILYVAPRYHPHIGGVEYVVKFIAESLARHGHDVTVLAGEPNIESPKEDIVNGIHVIRWPTWDEVAELYVEKLYT' A
#
# COMPACT_ATOMS: atom_id res chain seq x y z
N MET A 1 -4.81 -7.90 -18.21
CA MET A 1 -5.67 -6.78 -17.78
C MET A 1 -4.79 -5.77 -17.04
N ARG A 2 -5.22 -4.51 -16.93
CA ARG A 2 -4.57 -3.51 -16.05
C ARG A 2 -5.36 -3.41 -14.75
N ILE A 3 -4.71 -3.62 -13.61
CA ILE A 3 -5.36 -3.75 -12.30
C ILE A 3 -4.65 -2.84 -11.31
N LEU A 4 -5.42 -2.01 -10.60
CA LEU A 4 -4.93 -1.15 -9.52
C LEU A 4 -5.47 -1.66 -8.17
N TYR A 5 -4.56 -1.99 -7.26
CA TYR A 5 -4.89 -2.15 -5.84
C TYR A 5 -4.65 -0.85 -5.11
N VAL A 6 -5.58 -0.48 -4.22
CA VAL A 6 -5.40 0.61 -3.26
C VAL A 6 -5.38 -0.02 -1.87
N ALA A 7 -4.29 0.17 -1.14
CA ALA A 7 -4.11 -0.40 0.19
C ALA A 7 -3.59 0.66 1.18
N PRO A 8 -3.95 0.57 2.48
CA PRO A 8 -3.46 1.50 3.48
C PRO A 8 -1.93 1.52 3.57
N ARG A 9 -1.31 0.34 3.50
CA ARG A 9 0.14 0.13 3.39
C ARG A 9 0.42 -1.05 2.47
N TYR A 10 1.69 -1.22 2.15
CA TYR A 10 2.17 -2.37 1.38
C TYR A 10 3.57 -2.78 1.84
N HIS A 11 4.08 -3.90 1.34
CA HIS A 11 5.41 -4.38 1.67
C HIS A 11 6.47 -3.25 1.58
N PRO A 12 7.37 -3.09 2.58
CA PRO A 12 7.71 -4.02 3.65
C PRO A 12 6.84 -3.96 4.91
N HIS A 13 5.81 -3.09 4.97
CA HIS A 13 4.89 -3.08 6.11
C HIS A 13 4.20 -4.43 6.25
N ILE A 14 4.17 -4.97 7.47
CA ILE A 14 3.63 -6.29 7.77
C ILE A 14 2.32 -6.14 8.54
N GLY A 15 1.25 -6.69 7.97
CA GLY A 15 -0.07 -6.80 8.56
C GLY A 15 -0.95 -7.74 7.76
N GLY A 16 -2.16 -7.99 8.24
CA GLY A 16 -3.07 -8.95 7.61
C GLY A 16 -3.52 -8.50 6.21
N VAL A 17 -3.86 -7.22 6.07
CA VAL A 17 -4.31 -6.64 4.79
C VAL A 17 -3.15 -6.61 3.80
N GLU A 18 -1.98 -6.16 4.24
CA GLU A 18 -0.77 -6.04 3.45
C GLU A 18 -0.36 -7.40 2.87
N TYR A 19 -0.43 -8.45 3.68
CA TYR A 19 -0.12 -9.82 3.24
C TYR A 19 -1.07 -10.31 2.15
N VAL A 20 -2.38 -10.14 2.35
CA VAL A 20 -3.39 -10.60 1.38
C VAL A 20 -3.27 -9.84 0.07
N VAL A 21 -3.12 -8.52 0.13
CA VAL A 21 -2.95 -7.70 -1.09
C VAL A 21 -1.69 -8.13 -1.84
N LYS A 22 -0.56 -8.31 -1.14
CA LYS A 22 0.69 -8.79 -1.76
C LYS A 22 0.50 -10.15 -2.43
N PHE A 23 -0.09 -11.10 -1.72
CA PHE A 23 -0.29 -12.46 -2.23
C PHE A 23 -1.13 -12.48 -3.50
N ILE A 24 -2.26 -11.75 -3.52
CA ILE A 24 -3.16 -11.71 -4.68
C ILE A 24 -2.52 -10.93 -5.82
N ALA A 25 -1.93 -9.77 -5.55
CA ALA A 25 -1.29 -8.94 -6.56
C ALA A 25 -0.15 -9.70 -7.27
N GLU A 26 0.69 -10.43 -6.51
CA GLU A 26 1.77 -11.24 -7.08
C GLU A 26 1.23 -12.43 -7.87
N SER A 27 0.13 -13.04 -7.41
CA SER A 27 -0.54 -14.09 -8.17
C SER A 27 -1.05 -13.58 -9.51
N LEU A 28 -1.73 -12.43 -9.54
CA LEU A 28 -2.26 -11.84 -10.77
C LEU A 28 -1.15 -11.44 -11.74
N ALA A 29 -0.06 -10.85 -11.22
CA ALA A 29 1.11 -10.52 -12.02
C ALA A 29 1.74 -11.76 -12.67
N ARG A 30 1.88 -12.87 -11.92
CA ARG A 30 2.37 -14.15 -12.46
C ARG A 30 1.48 -14.74 -13.56
N HIS A 31 0.19 -14.42 -13.57
CA HIS A 31 -0.74 -14.83 -14.64
C HIS A 31 -0.74 -13.84 -15.84
N GLY A 32 0.23 -12.93 -15.91
CA GLY A 32 0.41 -12.01 -17.04
C GLY A 32 -0.50 -10.79 -17.00
N HIS A 33 -1.03 -10.43 -15.82
CA HIS A 33 -1.72 -9.16 -15.64
C HIS A 33 -0.74 -8.04 -15.28
N ASP A 34 -1.05 -6.84 -15.73
CA ASP A 34 -0.33 -5.63 -15.38
C ASP A 34 -0.95 -5.09 -14.08
N VAL A 35 -0.20 -5.19 -12.98
CA VAL A 35 -0.70 -4.91 -11.62
C VAL A 35 0.12 -3.78 -11.01
N THR A 36 -0.58 -2.75 -10.56
CA THR A 36 -0.01 -1.64 -9.78
C THR A 36 -0.65 -1.62 -8.39
N VAL A 37 0.14 -1.31 -7.36
CA VAL A 37 -0.35 -1.10 -6.00
C VAL A 37 -0.10 0.34 -5.59
N LEU A 38 -1.15 1.11 -5.34
CA LEU A 38 -1.09 2.39 -4.66
C LEU A 38 -1.21 2.15 -3.15
N ALA A 39 -0.16 2.48 -2.42
CA ALA A 39 -0.05 2.22 -0.98
C ALA A 39 0.28 3.50 -0.23
N GLY A 40 -0.33 3.70 0.94
CA GLY A 40 0.08 4.77 1.84
C GLY A 40 1.47 4.51 2.41
N GLU A 41 2.26 5.57 2.53
CA GLU A 41 3.58 5.55 3.16
C GLU A 41 3.74 6.79 4.03
N PRO A 42 3.85 6.63 5.37
CA PRO A 42 4.15 7.75 6.25
C PRO A 42 5.60 8.22 6.08
N ASN A 43 5.89 9.45 6.50
CA ASN A 43 7.25 10.02 6.49
C ASN A 43 7.88 10.19 5.09
N ILE A 44 7.08 10.33 4.04
CA ILE A 44 7.54 10.78 2.72
C ILE A 44 6.83 12.09 2.33
N GLU A 45 7.53 12.98 1.64
CA GLU A 45 6.99 14.28 1.23
C GLU A 45 6.39 14.28 -0.19
N SER A 46 6.77 13.29 -1.00
CA SER A 46 6.31 13.15 -2.39
C SER A 46 6.14 11.68 -2.75
N PRO A 47 5.25 11.35 -3.70
CA PRO A 47 5.06 9.97 -4.14
C PRO A 47 6.36 9.34 -4.61
N LYS A 48 6.55 8.06 -4.26
CA LYS A 48 7.70 7.27 -4.71
C LYS A 48 7.22 6.05 -5.47
N GLU A 49 7.97 5.65 -6.47
CA GLU A 49 7.70 4.43 -7.24
C GLU A 49 8.74 3.36 -6.93
N ASP A 50 8.29 2.10 -6.93
CA ASP A 50 9.11 0.94 -6.57
C ASP A 50 8.65 -0.29 -7.38
N ILE A 51 9.51 -1.31 -7.46
CA ILE A 51 9.18 -2.62 -8.02
C ILE A 51 9.39 -3.68 -6.95
N VAL A 52 8.30 -4.25 -6.44
CA VAL A 52 8.33 -5.31 -5.42
C VAL A 52 7.87 -6.61 -6.06
N ASN A 53 8.78 -7.59 -6.20
CA ASN A 53 8.49 -8.90 -6.79
C ASN A 53 7.81 -8.82 -8.18
N GLY A 54 8.24 -7.87 -9.00
CA GLY A 54 7.68 -7.66 -10.34
C GLY A 54 6.36 -6.86 -10.37
N ILE A 55 5.94 -6.30 -9.24
CA ILE A 55 4.75 -5.43 -9.14
C ILE A 55 5.20 -3.97 -9.05
N HIS A 56 4.56 -3.11 -9.82
CA HIS A 56 4.75 -1.65 -9.70
C HIS A 56 4.02 -1.13 -8.47
N VAL A 57 4.74 -0.47 -7.57
CA VAL A 57 4.19 0.07 -6.32
C VAL A 57 4.37 1.58 -6.32
N ILE A 58 3.27 2.29 -6.11
CA ILE A 58 3.25 3.74 -5.91
C ILE A 58 3.02 3.98 -4.42
N ARG A 59 4.02 4.52 -3.73
CA ARG A 59 3.96 4.92 -2.33
C ARG A 59 3.47 6.36 -2.25
N TRP A 60 2.30 6.54 -1.68
CA TRP A 60 1.64 7.83 -1.56
C TRP A 60 1.86 8.42 -0.16
N PRO A 61 2.26 9.71 -0.05
CA PRO A 61 2.44 10.35 1.25
C PRO A 61 1.12 10.34 2.03
N THR A 62 1.17 9.85 3.27
CA THR A 62 0.03 9.92 4.21
C THR A 62 0.35 10.86 5.37
N TRP A 63 -0.65 11.66 5.77
CA TRP A 63 -0.54 12.55 6.93
C TRP A 63 -0.90 11.79 8.21
N ASP A 64 0.10 11.47 9.04
CA ASP A 64 -0.10 10.75 10.31
C ASP A 64 -0.93 11.56 11.33
N GLU A 65 -0.87 12.90 11.24
CA GLU A 65 -1.53 13.84 12.18
C GLU A 65 -3.04 13.61 12.31
N VAL A 66 -3.70 13.21 11.22
CA VAL A 66 -5.15 12.98 11.24
C VAL A 66 -5.49 11.70 12.02
N ALA A 67 -4.65 10.66 11.95
CA ALA A 67 -4.92 9.40 12.61
C ALA A 67 -4.72 9.48 14.14
N GLU A 68 -3.68 10.19 14.60
CA GLU A 68 -3.45 10.41 16.03
C GLU A 68 -4.61 11.15 16.70
N LEU A 69 -5.15 12.18 16.04
CA LEU A 69 -6.33 12.93 16.50
C LEU A 69 -7.59 12.06 16.69
N TYR A 70 -7.75 11.00 15.89
CA TYR A 70 -8.87 10.07 16.05
C TYR A 70 -8.64 9.06 17.18
N VAL A 71 -7.40 8.59 17.37
CA VAL A 71 -7.06 7.67 18.46
C VAL A 71 -7.26 8.36 19.81
N GLU A 72 -6.82 9.62 19.95
CA GLU A 72 -6.96 10.39 21.19
C GLU A 72 -8.44 10.60 21.59
N LYS A 73 -9.31 10.81 20.60
CA LYS A 73 -10.77 10.94 20.81
C LYS A 73 -11.51 9.63 21.11
N LEU A 74 -10.94 8.46 20.82
CA LEU A 74 -11.58 7.18 21.11
C LEU A 74 -11.36 6.72 22.56
N TYR A 75 -10.40 7.32 23.26
CA TYR A 75 -10.07 7.01 24.66
C TYR A 75 -10.36 8.16 25.63
N THR A 76 -11.07 9.19 25.18
CA THR A 76 -11.60 10.30 26.00
C THR A 76 -13.11 10.32 25.94
#